data_AF-A0A7S2Z050-F1
#
_entry.id   AF-A0A7S2Z050-F1
#
_cell.length_a   1.000
_cell.length_b   1.000
_cell.length_c   1.000
_cell.angle_alpha   90.00
_cell.angle_beta   90.00
_cell.angle_gamma   90.00
#
_symmetry.space_group_name_H-M   'P 1'
#
loop_
_entity.id
_entity.type
_entity.pdbx_description
1 polymer ?
#
loop_
_entity_poly.entity_id
_entity_poly.type
_entity_poly.pdbx_seq_one_letter_code
_entity_poly.pdbx_strand_id
1 'polypeptide(L)'
;MSSSPGLDPLTGAPIPPPPPLPDITPLLDINNSAIFEQLVEKLMSASNEERKHAELCLEEMKRLGPEVAALHLIQTMRKGSKVELRSMCAVLVRRQLCKDSKESLLSKISPQAVAIVKQECLNAMKEEEEKAVAHKVTDTVSELAATLLGETGNPSSWPELLPFMFQCVQSDAAVRHQESALTIFAHLAGVMSDALRPYLGTLHGILQVSLRSETLEVRTAALRASASFILSAGDKERSGFQSLLPDMLSTLETALNKQDESAAQDALEMFIEIAEMDP
;
A
#
# COMPACT_ATOMS: atom_id res chain seq x y z
N MET A 1 -27.50 -37.73 -12.15
CA MET A 1 -28.69 -37.01 -11.67
C MET A 1 -28.67 -35.66 -12.34
N SER A 2 -29.55 -35.45 -13.33
CA SER A 2 -29.56 -34.24 -14.15
C SER A 2 -30.29 -33.14 -13.40
N SER A 3 -29.56 -32.17 -12.86
CA SER A 3 -30.16 -30.98 -12.24
C SER A 3 -30.87 -30.15 -13.33
N SER A 4 -32.16 -29.91 -13.16
CA SER A 4 -32.93 -29.03 -14.05
C SER A 4 -32.32 -27.61 -14.04
N PRO A 5 -32.19 -26.94 -15.20
CA PRO A 5 -31.69 -25.57 -15.26
C PRO A 5 -32.68 -24.63 -14.54
N GLY A 6 -32.14 -23.75 -13.69
CA GLY A 6 -32.93 -22.71 -13.02
C GLY A 6 -33.60 -21.80 -14.05
N LEU A 7 -34.85 -21.46 -13.82
CA LEU A 7 -35.61 -20.50 -14.62
C LEU A 7 -35.47 -19.11 -13.98
N ASP A 8 -35.31 -18.08 -14.80
CA ASP A 8 -35.29 -16.69 -14.35
C ASP A 8 -36.67 -16.32 -13.73
N PRO A 9 -36.72 -15.86 -12.46
CA PRO A 9 -37.97 -15.57 -11.76
C PRO A 9 -38.77 -14.39 -12.34
N LEU A 10 -38.18 -13.57 -13.22
CA LEU A 10 -38.86 -12.44 -13.86
C LEU A 10 -39.31 -12.73 -15.29
N THR A 11 -38.62 -13.61 -16.01
CA THR A 11 -38.84 -13.83 -17.45
C THR A 11 -39.26 -15.26 -17.80
N GLY A 12 -39.12 -16.22 -16.88
CA GLY A 12 -39.40 -17.64 -17.12
C GLY A 12 -38.49 -18.28 -18.17
N ALA A 13 -37.43 -17.58 -18.60
CA ALA A 13 -36.46 -18.10 -19.55
C ALA A 13 -35.46 -19.04 -18.86
N PRO A 14 -34.94 -20.06 -19.56
CA PRO A 14 -33.80 -20.84 -19.07
C PRO A 14 -32.64 -19.90 -18.81
N ILE A 15 -32.10 -19.91 -17.58
CA ILE A 15 -30.87 -19.17 -17.29
C ILE A 15 -29.79 -19.73 -18.24
N PRO A 16 -29.16 -18.89 -19.09
CA PRO A 16 -28.11 -19.37 -19.97
C PRO A 16 -27.03 -20.05 -19.13
N PRO A 17 -26.48 -21.19 -19.58
CA PRO A 17 -25.42 -21.86 -18.85
C PRO A 17 -24.28 -20.88 -18.62
N PRO A 18 -23.67 -20.86 -17.42
CA PRO A 18 -22.52 -20.01 -17.16
C PRO A 18 -21.46 -20.26 -18.25
N PRO A 19 -20.80 -19.22 -18.76
CA PRO A 19 -19.76 -19.39 -19.77
C PRO A 19 -18.72 -20.40 -19.27
N PRO A 20 -18.15 -21.24 -20.17
CA PRO A 20 -17.14 -22.21 -19.78
C PRO A 20 -15.97 -21.50 -19.09
N LEU A 21 -15.48 -22.10 -18.00
CA LEU A 21 -14.35 -21.56 -17.24
C LEU A 21 -13.13 -21.40 -18.16
N PRO A 22 -12.38 -20.30 -18.05
CA PRO A 22 -11.18 -20.09 -18.85
C PRO A 22 -10.12 -21.16 -18.54
N ASP A 23 -9.36 -21.59 -19.56
CA ASP A 23 -8.16 -22.40 -19.34
C ASP A 23 -7.05 -21.52 -18.77
N ILE A 24 -6.82 -21.65 -17.47
CA ILE A 24 -5.79 -20.91 -16.74
C ILE A 24 -4.50 -21.70 -16.57
N THR A 25 -4.39 -22.91 -17.11
CA THR A 25 -3.23 -23.80 -16.90
C THR A 25 -1.88 -23.09 -17.16
N PRO A 26 -1.73 -22.28 -18.23
CA PRO A 26 -0.47 -21.56 -18.48
C PRO A 26 -0.14 -20.49 -17.43
N LEU A 27 -1.17 -19.92 -16.78
CA LEU A 27 -1.04 -18.88 -15.75
C LEU A 27 -0.63 -19.46 -14.38
N LEU A 28 -0.82 -20.77 -14.17
CA LEU A 28 -0.42 -21.47 -12.94
C LEU A 28 1.08 -21.83 -12.91
N ASP A 29 1.83 -21.55 -13.98
CA ASP A 29 3.29 -21.62 -13.98
C ASP A 29 3.88 -20.24 -13.67
N ILE A 30 4.64 -20.15 -12.58
CA ILE A 30 5.28 -18.92 -12.13
C ILE A 30 6.33 -18.39 -13.12
N ASN A 31 6.86 -19.25 -14.00
CA ASN A 31 7.87 -18.85 -14.98
C ASN A 31 7.27 -18.14 -16.21
N ASN A 32 5.95 -18.18 -16.37
CA ASN A 32 5.24 -17.59 -17.51
C ASN A 32 4.80 -16.14 -17.26
N SER A 33 5.74 -15.28 -16.83
CA SER A 33 5.47 -13.86 -16.53
C SER A 33 4.85 -13.10 -17.70
N ALA A 34 5.26 -13.39 -18.94
CA ALA A 34 4.70 -12.76 -20.14
C ALA A 34 3.20 -13.06 -20.36
N ILE A 35 2.73 -14.24 -19.95
CA ILE A 35 1.30 -14.60 -20.06
C ILE A 35 0.51 -13.86 -18.99
N PHE A 36 1.08 -13.72 -17.79
CA PHE A 36 0.46 -12.92 -16.73
C PHE A 36 0.42 -11.44 -17.08
N GLU A 37 1.46 -10.87 -17.69
CA GLU A 37 1.42 -9.49 -18.20
C GLU A 37 0.28 -9.27 -19.21
N GLN A 38 0.08 -10.21 -20.14
CA GLN A 38 -1.07 -10.14 -21.08
C GLN A 38 -2.42 -10.21 -20.36
N LEU A 39 -2.52 -10.97 -19.28
CA LEU A 39 -3.73 -10.99 -18.44
C LEU A 39 -3.97 -9.60 -17.82
N VAL A 40 -2.94 -8.98 -17.28
CA VAL A 40 -3.01 -7.64 -16.68
C VAL A 40 -3.37 -6.59 -17.73
N GLU A 41 -2.84 -6.68 -18.95
CA GLU A 41 -3.25 -5.82 -20.07
C GLU A 41 -4.76 -5.94 -20.36
N LYS A 42 -5.29 -7.17 -20.39
CA LYS A 42 -6.72 -7.40 -20.62
C LYS A 42 -7.60 -6.87 -19.50
N LEU A 43 -7.14 -6.88 -18.24
CA LEU A 43 -7.83 -6.22 -17.13
C LEU A 43 -7.96 -4.70 -17.33
N MET A 44 -7.09 -4.10 -18.15
CA MET A 44 -7.06 -2.68 -18.48
C MET A 44 -7.76 -2.34 -19.81
N SER A 45 -8.30 -3.34 -20.52
CA SER A 45 -8.89 -3.15 -21.84
C SER A 45 -10.12 -2.23 -21.80
N ALA A 46 -10.34 -1.47 -22.87
CA ALA A 46 -11.59 -0.73 -23.06
C ALA A 46 -12.79 -1.67 -23.31
N SER A 47 -12.54 -2.92 -23.73
CA SER A 47 -13.60 -3.93 -23.92
C SER A 47 -14.08 -4.48 -22.58
N ASN A 48 -15.37 -4.30 -22.30
CA ASN A 48 -16.01 -4.88 -21.11
C ASN A 48 -15.96 -6.42 -21.11
N GLU A 49 -16.01 -7.05 -22.28
CA GLU A 49 -15.96 -8.51 -22.39
C GLU A 49 -14.58 -9.05 -22.07
N GLU A 50 -13.52 -8.41 -22.59
CA GLU A 50 -12.14 -8.80 -22.30
C GLU A 50 -11.79 -8.60 -20.83
N ARG A 51 -12.22 -7.47 -20.24
CA ARG A 51 -12.03 -7.21 -18.81
C ARG A 51 -12.71 -8.25 -17.94
N LYS A 52 -13.99 -8.53 -18.19
CA LYS A 52 -14.74 -9.56 -17.43
C LYS A 52 -14.10 -10.94 -17.55
N HIS A 53 -13.64 -11.30 -18.75
CA HIS A 53 -12.96 -12.57 -18.95
C HIS A 53 -11.61 -12.62 -18.19
N ALA A 54 -10.82 -11.55 -18.23
CA ALA A 54 -9.57 -11.46 -17.49
C ALA A 54 -9.79 -11.47 -15.96
N GLU A 55 -10.85 -10.82 -15.48
CA GLU A 55 -11.25 -10.89 -14.07
C GLU A 55 -11.57 -12.33 -13.66
N LEU A 56 -12.33 -13.08 -14.46
CA LEU A 56 -12.61 -14.50 -14.21
C LEU A 56 -11.34 -15.34 -14.18
N CYS A 57 -10.40 -15.12 -15.10
CA CYS A 57 -9.10 -15.80 -15.08
C CYS A 57 -8.34 -15.52 -13.78
N LEU A 58 -8.29 -14.25 -13.33
CA LEU A 58 -7.63 -13.87 -12.09
C LEU A 58 -8.32 -14.49 -10.87
N GLU A 59 -9.66 -14.51 -10.82
CA GLU A 59 -10.41 -15.17 -9.75
C GLU A 59 -10.11 -16.68 -9.69
N GLU A 60 -10.08 -17.37 -10.84
CA GLU A 60 -9.74 -18.79 -10.90
C GLU A 60 -8.29 -19.07 -10.53
N MET A 61 -7.35 -18.20 -10.92
CA MET A 61 -5.94 -18.29 -10.48
C MET A 61 -5.83 -18.22 -8.96
N LYS A 62 -6.52 -17.26 -8.33
CA LYS A 62 -6.53 -17.12 -6.86
C LYS A 62 -7.15 -18.34 -6.17
N ARG A 63 -8.10 -19.02 -6.83
CA ARG A 63 -8.77 -20.22 -6.29
C ARG A 63 -7.90 -21.48 -6.43
N LEU A 64 -7.25 -21.68 -7.57
CA LEU A 64 -6.50 -22.90 -7.90
C LEU A 64 -5.02 -22.82 -7.53
N GLY A 65 -4.42 -21.63 -7.57
CA GLY A 65 -3.00 -21.38 -7.27
C GLY A 65 -2.80 -20.02 -6.59
N PRO A 66 -3.32 -19.81 -5.36
CA PRO A 66 -3.24 -18.52 -4.66
C PRO A 66 -1.80 -18.01 -4.51
N GLU A 67 -0.86 -18.90 -4.27
CA GLU A 67 0.55 -18.57 -4.13
C GLU A 67 1.15 -18.09 -5.45
N VAL A 68 0.90 -18.80 -6.54
CA VAL A 68 1.34 -18.41 -7.88
C VAL A 68 0.72 -17.07 -8.28
N ALA A 69 -0.56 -16.84 -7.98
CA ALA A 69 -1.23 -15.57 -8.25
C ALA A 69 -0.59 -14.41 -7.47
N ALA A 70 -0.30 -14.60 -6.17
CA ALA A 70 0.37 -13.59 -5.35
C ALA A 70 1.78 -13.27 -5.87
N LEU A 71 2.56 -14.31 -6.23
CA LEU A 71 3.92 -14.14 -6.71
C LEU A 71 3.96 -13.48 -8.11
N HIS A 72 3.05 -13.82 -9.02
CA HIS A 72 2.93 -13.15 -10.32
C HIS A 72 2.61 -11.66 -10.20
N LEU A 73 1.68 -11.31 -9.30
CA LEU A 73 1.34 -9.92 -9.00
C LEU A 73 2.57 -9.14 -8.50
N ILE A 74 3.33 -9.72 -7.57
CA ILE A 74 4.55 -9.11 -7.01
C ILE A 74 5.67 -8.99 -8.05
N GLN A 75 5.92 -10.05 -8.82
CA GLN A 75 6.93 -10.03 -9.88
C GLN A 75 6.63 -8.98 -10.94
N THR A 76 5.37 -8.88 -11.37
CA THR A 76 4.94 -7.90 -12.37
C THR A 76 4.95 -6.49 -11.81
N MET A 77 4.60 -6.30 -10.53
CA MET A 77 4.77 -5.00 -9.85
C MET A 77 6.23 -4.55 -9.84
N ARG A 78 7.20 -5.46 -9.66
CA ARG A 78 8.64 -5.13 -9.60
C ARG A 78 9.32 -5.01 -10.96
N LYS A 79 9.02 -5.92 -11.88
CA LYS A 79 9.80 -6.17 -13.10
C LYS A 79 8.94 -6.12 -14.36
N GLY A 80 7.67 -5.71 -14.24
CA GLY A 80 6.77 -5.55 -15.36
C GLY A 80 7.35 -4.64 -16.44
N SER A 81 7.27 -5.10 -17.68
CA SER A 81 7.89 -4.44 -18.83
C SER A 81 7.37 -3.01 -19.08
N LYS A 82 6.12 -2.73 -18.69
CA LYS A 82 5.43 -1.46 -18.89
C LYS A 82 5.04 -0.82 -17.56
N VAL A 83 5.10 0.51 -17.49
CA VAL A 83 4.76 1.31 -16.30
C VAL A 83 3.32 1.04 -15.86
N GLU A 84 2.40 0.94 -16.81
CA GLU A 84 0.98 0.71 -16.58
C GLU A 84 0.73 -0.64 -15.88
N LEU A 85 1.50 -1.68 -16.26
CA LEU A 85 1.41 -3.01 -15.66
C LEU A 85 1.93 -3.02 -14.23
N ARG A 86 3.08 -2.38 -13.98
CA ARG A 86 3.63 -2.23 -12.61
C ARG A 86 2.65 -1.48 -11.71
N SER A 87 2.11 -0.37 -12.21
CA SER A 87 1.09 0.44 -11.55
C SER A 87 -0.19 -0.35 -11.27
N MET A 88 -0.72 -1.11 -12.23
CA MET A 88 -1.92 -1.93 -12.03
C MET A 88 -1.66 -3.05 -11.03
N CYS A 89 -0.50 -3.70 -11.09
CA CYS A 89 -0.14 -4.75 -10.14
C CYS A 89 0.03 -4.21 -8.73
N ALA A 90 0.60 -3.02 -8.52
CA ALA A 90 0.63 -2.41 -7.18
C ALA A 90 -0.80 -2.27 -6.60
N VAL A 91 -1.75 -1.76 -7.40
CA VAL A 91 -3.15 -1.63 -6.96
C VAL A 91 -3.79 -3.00 -6.68
N LEU A 92 -3.56 -4.00 -7.54
CA LEU A 92 -4.07 -5.35 -7.35
C LEU A 92 -3.44 -6.04 -6.13
N VAL A 93 -2.15 -5.86 -5.88
CA VAL A 93 -1.48 -6.38 -4.68
C VAL A 93 -2.18 -5.82 -3.44
N ARG A 94 -2.32 -4.49 -3.34
CA ARG A 94 -3.04 -3.85 -2.24
C ARG A 94 -4.46 -4.43 -2.08
N ARG A 95 -5.23 -4.52 -3.17
CA ARG A 95 -6.62 -4.98 -3.13
C ARG A 95 -6.78 -6.46 -2.77
N GLN A 96 -5.91 -7.33 -3.28
CA GLN A 96 -6.08 -8.78 -3.18
C GLN A 96 -5.35 -9.39 -1.97
N LEU A 97 -4.29 -8.74 -1.48
CA LEU A 97 -3.51 -9.21 -0.32
C LEU A 97 -3.90 -8.47 0.98
N CYS A 98 -4.30 -7.20 0.91
CA CYS A 98 -4.45 -6.38 2.12
C CYS A 98 -5.91 -6.14 2.54
N LYS A 99 -6.90 -6.57 1.74
CA LYS A 99 -8.31 -6.36 2.07
C LYS A 99 -8.73 -7.24 3.25
N ASP A 100 -9.40 -6.60 4.21
CA ASP A 100 -9.87 -7.16 5.49
C ASP A 100 -11.04 -8.15 5.29
N SER A 101 -10.74 -9.27 4.65
CA SER A 101 -11.68 -10.36 4.41
C SER A 101 -10.97 -11.68 4.65
N LYS A 102 -11.73 -12.67 5.15
CA LYS A 102 -11.32 -14.09 5.21
C LYS A 102 -10.87 -14.64 3.84
N GLU A 103 -11.12 -13.90 2.76
CA GLU A 103 -10.74 -14.24 1.40
C GLU A 103 -9.41 -13.65 0.92
N SER A 104 -8.71 -12.84 1.73
CA SER A 104 -7.39 -12.30 1.37
C SER A 104 -6.44 -13.40 0.88
N LEU A 105 -5.63 -13.09 -0.13
CA LEU A 105 -4.60 -14.00 -0.60
C LEU A 105 -3.55 -14.30 0.48
N LEU A 106 -3.26 -13.35 1.39
CA LEU A 106 -2.25 -13.57 2.44
C LEU A 106 -2.58 -14.77 3.34
N SER A 107 -3.86 -15.01 3.61
CA SER A 107 -4.30 -16.14 4.46
C SER A 107 -4.30 -17.48 3.72
N LYS A 108 -4.06 -17.48 2.40
CA LYS A 108 -4.14 -18.65 1.52
C LYS A 108 -2.77 -19.08 0.97
N ILE A 109 -1.70 -18.37 1.29
CA ILE A 109 -0.34 -18.65 0.81
C ILE A 109 0.56 -19.13 1.94
N SER A 110 1.66 -19.81 1.60
CA SER A 110 2.59 -20.33 2.59
C SER A 110 3.33 -19.20 3.33
N PRO A 111 3.85 -19.44 4.56
CA PRO A 111 4.70 -18.49 5.25
C PRO A 111 5.94 -18.08 4.43
N GLN A 112 6.47 -19.01 3.62
CA GLN A 112 7.59 -18.74 2.72
C GLN A 112 7.20 -17.73 1.64
N ALA A 113 6.02 -17.90 1.02
CA ALA A 113 5.51 -16.95 0.05
C ALA A 113 5.22 -15.58 0.67
N VAL A 114 4.68 -15.52 1.89
CA VAL A 114 4.52 -14.26 2.63
C VAL A 114 5.87 -13.57 2.84
N ALA A 115 6.93 -14.32 3.19
CA ALA A 115 8.28 -13.76 3.33
C ALA A 115 8.81 -13.18 2.01
N ILE A 116 8.58 -13.88 0.90
CA ILE A 116 8.93 -13.37 -0.44
C ILE A 116 8.14 -12.09 -0.75
N VAL A 117 6.81 -12.07 -0.55
CA VAL A 117 5.96 -10.88 -0.75
C VAL A 117 6.52 -9.68 0.02
N LYS A 118 6.82 -9.85 1.31
CA LYS A 118 7.41 -8.80 2.17
C LYS A 118 8.72 -8.28 1.59
N GLN A 119 9.67 -9.17 1.31
CA GLN A 119 10.98 -8.80 0.80
C GLN A 119 10.89 -8.06 -0.53
N GLU A 120 10.08 -8.57 -1.44
CA GLU A 120 9.91 -8.02 -2.78
C GLU A 120 9.19 -6.68 -2.78
N CYS A 121 8.22 -6.47 -1.88
CA CYS A 121 7.60 -5.16 -1.66
C CYS A 121 8.62 -4.11 -1.18
N LEU A 122 9.50 -4.46 -0.24
CA LEU A 122 10.58 -3.55 0.21
C LEU A 122 11.57 -3.25 -0.92
N ASN A 123 11.93 -4.26 -1.72
CA ASN A 123 12.78 -4.07 -2.89
C ASN A 123 12.11 -3.18 -3.94
N ALA A 124 10.80 -3.32 -4.17
CA ALA A 124 10.04 -2.49 -5.09
C ALA A 124 10.11 -1.00 -4.69
N MET A 125 9.98 -0.68 -3.40
CA MET A 125 10.12 0.72 -2.94
C MET A 125 11.52 1.29 -3.16
N LYS A 126 12.56 0.46 -3.02
CA LYS A 126 13.93 0.89 -3.28
C LYS A 126 14.17 1.16 -4.77
N GLU A 127 13.74 0.23 -5.63
CA GLU A 127 14.13 0.16 -7.04
C GLU A 127 13.17 0.88 -8.00
N GLU A 128 11.89 1.06 -7.69
CA GLU A 128 10.96 1.70 -8.62
C GLU A 128 11.35 3.17 -8.84
N GLU A 129 11.55 3.52 -10.11
CA GLU A 129 12.00 4.85 -10.50
C GLU A 129 10.82 5.77 -10.83
N GLU A 130 9.70 5.21 -11.31
CA GLU A 130 8.58 6.02 -11.75
C GLU A 130 7.73 6.49 -10.57
N LYS A 131 7.64 7.82 -10.37
CA LYS A 131 7.05 8.45 -9.18
C LYS A 131 5.63 7.93 -8.91
N ALA A 132 4.79 7.89 -9.94
CA ALA A 132 3.40 7.43 -9.82
C ALA A 132 3.28 5.95 -9.41
N VAL A 133 4.21 5.09 -9.84
CA VAL A 133 4.24 3.68 -9.44
C VAL A 133 4.79 3.57 -8.02
N ALA A 134 5.87 4.28 -7.69
CA ALA A 134 6.47 4.28 -6.37
C ALA A 134 5.49 4.71 -5.27
N HIS A 135 4.63 5.71 -5.54
CA HIS A 135 3.54 6.08 -4.62
C HIS A 135 2.57 4.92 -4.39
N LYS A 136 2.14 4.22 -5.45
CA LYS A 136 1.25 3.06 -5.31
C LYS A 136 1.91 1.89 -4.59
N VAL A 137 3.21 1.68 -4.79
CA VAL A 137 3.98 0.68 -4.04
C VAL A 137 4.06 1.07 -2.56
N THR A 138 4.28 2.35 -2.26
CA THR A 138 4.30 2.88 -0.88
C THR A 138 2.95 2.63 -0.21
N ASP A 139 1.84 3.00 -0.85
CA ASP A 139 0.49 2.70 -0.34
C ASP A 139 0.27 1.21 -0.11
N THR A 140 0.77 0.38 -1.02
CA THR A 140 0.65 -1.08 -0.94
C THR A 140 1.42 -1.62 0.26
N VAL A 141 2.62 -1.11 0.51
CA VAL A 141 3.44 -1.48 1.68
C VAL A 141 2.79 -1.00 2.98
N SER A 142 2.28 0.22 3.02
CA SER A 142 1.56 0.77 4.17
C SER A 142 0.39 -0.11 4.56
N GLU A 143 -0.49 -0.43 3.59
CA GLU A 143 -1.67 -1.27 3.84
C GLU A 143 -1.28 -2.70 4.20
N LEU A 144 -0.31 -3.29 3.48
CA LEU A 144 0.18 -4.63 3.76
C LEU A 144 0.77 -4.73 5.17
N ALA A 145 1.51 -3.71 5.60
CA ALA A 145 2.03 -3.62 6.96
C ALA A 145 0.90 -3.54 7.98
N ALA A 146 -0.09 -2.68 7.77
CA ALA A 146 -1.27 -2.58 8.64
C ALA A 146 -1.99 -3.92 8.75
N THR A 147 -2.22 -4.63 7.63
CA THR A 147 -2.83 -5.97 7.62
C THR A 147 -2.02 -7.00 8.41
N LEU A 148 -0.69 -7.02 8.23
CA LEU A 148 0.18 -8.03 8.85
C LEU A 148 0.41 -7.79 10.34
N LEU A 149 0.49 -6.52 10.76
CA LEU A 149 0.64 -6.14 12.15
C LEU A 149 -0.69 -6.30 12.91
N GLY A 150 -1.81 -6.08 12.21
CA GLY A 150 -3.16 -6.17 12.72
C GLY A 150 -3.39 -5.24 13.92
N GLU A 151 -4.42 -5.54 14.71
CA GLU A 151 -4.73 -4.77 15.94
C GLU A 151 -3.62 -4.85 16.99
N THR A 152 -2.79 -5.89 16.95
CA THR A 152 -1.73 -6.11 17.97
C THR A 152 -0.50 -5.25 17.76
N GLY A 153 -0.32 -4.67 16.57
CA GLY A 153 0.87 -3.89 16.25
C GLY A 153 2.19 -4.68 16.35
N ASN A 154 2.15 -6.02 16.36
CA ASN A 154 3.31 -6.84 16.72
C ASN A 154 4.42 -6.73 15.64
N PRO A 155 5.57 -6.09 15.94
CA PRO A 155 6.62 -5.88 14.95
C PRO A 155 7.26 -7.19 14.47
N SER A 156 7.09 -8.29 15.21
CA SER A 156 7.56 -9.63 14.81
C SER A 156 6.84 -10.16 13.57
N SER A 157 5.65 -9.63 13.24
CA SER A 157 4.94 -10.00 12.01
C SER A 157 5.67 -9.50 10.76
N TRP A 158 6.48 -8.44 10.84
CA TRP A 158 7.32 -7.95 9.74
C TRP A 158 8.58 -7.25 10.30
N PRO A 159 9.56 -8.02 10.80
CA PRO A 159 10.69 -7.48 11.55
C PRO A 159 11.63 -6.61 10.71
N GLU A 160 11.65 -6.79 9.39
CA GLU A 160 12.49 -6.04 8.45
C GLU A 160 11.95 -4.64 8.15
N LEU A 161 10.65 -4.38 8.37
CA LEU A 161 9.99 -3.14 7.96
C LEU A 161 10.52 -1.92 8.70
N LEU A 162 10.57 -1.98 10.03
CA LEU A 162 10.97 -0.82 10.84
C LEU A 162 12.45 -0.43 10.60
N PRO A 163 13.42 -1.36 10.59
CA PRO A 163 14.80 -1.05 10.18
C PRO A 163 14.90 -0.48 8.77
N PHE A 164 14.12 -1.01 7.82
CA PHE A 164 14.07 -0.48 6.46
C PHE A 164 13.59 0.97 6.44
N MET A 165 12.50 1.29 7.15
CA MET A 165 11.94 2.64 7.18
C MET A 165 12.94 3.63 7.78
N PHE A 166 13.60 3.27 8.89
CA PHE A 166 14.65 4.11 9.47
C PHE A 166 15.82 4.32 8.50
N GLN A 167 16.24 3.30 7.75
CA GLN A 167 17.27 3.44 6.71
C GLN A 167 16.83 4.41 5.61
N CYS A 168 15.57 4.33 5.16
CA CYS A 168 15.05 5.17 4.09
C CYS A 168 14.94 6.64 4.49
N VAL A 169 14.48 6.97 5.70
CA VAL A 169 14.39 8.38 6.13
C VAL A 169 15.77 9.00 6.35
N GLN A 170 16.76 8.20 6.77
CA GLN A 170 18.15 8.65 6.95
C GLN A 170 18.98 8.64 5.65
N SER A 171 18.38 8.28 4.51
CA SER A 171 19.10 8.24 3.23
C SER A 171 19.20 9.63 2.62
N ASP A 172 20.41 10.21 2.62
CA ASP A 172 20.68 11.53 2.02
C ASP A 172 20.53 11.53 0.48
N ALA A 173 20.55 10.36 -0.16
CA ALA A 173 20.64 10.24 -1.62
C ALA A 173 19.30 10.16 -2.34
N ALA A 174 18.17 10.00 -1.61
CA ALA A 174 16.89 9.70 -2.25
C ALA A 174 15.69 10.29 -1.50
N VAL A 175 15.31 11.52 -1.88
CA VAL A 175 14.07 12.22 -1.48
C VAL A 175 12.86 11.28 -1.48
N ARG A 176 12.70 10.48 -2.54
CA ARG A 176 11.60 9.52 -2.69
C ARG A 176 11.57 8.48 -1.57
N HIS A 177 12.73 7.95 -1.15
CA HIS A 177 12.79 6.97 -0.07
C HIS A 177 12.40 7.60 1.26
N GLN A 178 12.83 8.83 1.51
CA GLN A 178 12.45 9.58 2.70
C GLN A 178 10.94 9.82 2.74
N GLU A 179 10.37 10.33 1.65
CA GLU A 179 8.92 10.54 1.50
C GLU A 179 8.12 9.25 1.72
N SER A 180 8.50 8.15 1.06
CA SER A 180 7.82 6.86 1.19
C SER A 180 7.84 6.36 2.64
N ALA A 181 9.00 6.39 3.29
CA ALA A 181 9.11 5.91 4.66
C ALA A 181 8.36 6.78 5.67
N LEU A 182 8.36 8.11 5.50
CA LEU A 182 7.56 9.03 6.31
C LEU A 182 6.06 8.79 6.12
N THR A 183 5.62 8.54 4.89
CA THR A 183 4.23 8.17 4.58
C THR A 183 3.83 6.86 5.29
N ILE A 184 4.69 5.85 5.30
CA ILE A 184 4.43 4.59 6.01
C ILE A 184 4.41 4.83 7.54
N PHE A 185 5.32 5.66 8.07
CA PHE A 185 5.29 6.04 9.50
C PHE A 185 3.96 6.71 9.88
N ALA A 186 3.46 7.62 9.05
CA ALA A 186 2.17 8.28 9.27
C ALA A 186 1.03 7.25 9.33
N HIS A 187 0.97 6.34 8.35
CA HIS A 187 -0.07 5.33 8.27
C HIS A 187 -0.04 4.34 9.45
N LEU A 188 1.15 3.99 9.94
CA LEU A 188 1.34 3.02 11.01
C LEU A 188 1.42 3.64 12.42
N ALA A 189 1.34 4.95 12.56
CA ALA A 189 1.50 5.64 13.85
C ALA A 189 0.54 5.11 14.93
N GLY A 190 -0.73 4.87 14.56
CA GLY A 190 -1.74 4.29 15.45
C GLY A 190 -1.51 2.79 15.70
N VAL A 191 -1.26 2.04 14.63
CA VAL A 191 -1.11 0.57 14.65
C VAL A 191 0.12 0.14 15.44
N MET A 192 1.22 0.87 15.34
CA MET A 192 2.51 0.54 15.95
C MET A 192 2.84 1.39 17.17
N SER A 193 1.87 2.09 17.77
CA SER A 193 2.09 3.03 18.89
C SER A 193 2.96 2.45 20.02
N ASP A 194 2.64 1.25 20.52
CA ASP A 194 3.45 0.57 21.55
C ASP A 194 4.82 0.10 21.04
N ALA A 195 4.89 -0.40 19.81
CA ALA A 195 6.13 -0.87 19.20
C ALA A 195 7.12 0.27 18.90
N LEU A 196 6.60 1.48 18.65
CA LEU A 196 7.38 2.69 18.37
C LEU A 196 7.78 3.46 19.62
N ARG A 197 7.15 3.18 20.78
CA ARG A 197 7.46 3.84 22.07
C ARG A 197 8.96 3.90 22.40
N PRO A 198 9.77 2.83 22.22
CA PRO A 198 11.21 2.88 22.48
C PRO A 198 11.99 3.81 21.55
N TYR A 199 11.42 4.15 20.39
CA TYR A 199 12.07 4.91 19.32
C TYR A 199 11.57 6.36 19.21
N LEU A 200 10.65 6.81 20.08
CA LEU A 200 10.03 8.14 19.97
C LEU A 200 11.04 9.28 19.95
N GLY A 201 12.13 9.20 20.72
CA GLY A 201 13.19 10.21 20.69
C GLY A 201 13.92 10.27 19.35
N THR A 202 14.20 9.11 18.76
CA THR A 202 14.79 9.00 17.41
C THR A 202 13.82 9.52 16.35
N LEU A 203 12.55 9.14 16.43
CA LEU A 203 11.49 9.60 15.52
C LEU A 203 11.31 11.11 15.60
N HIS A 204 11.30 11.69 16.80
CA HIS A 204 11.23 13.14 16.99
C HIS A 204 12.36 13.87 16.26
N GLY A 205 13.61 13.44 16.45
CA GLY A 205 14.76 14.03 15.74
C GLY A 205 14.68 13.88 14.23
N ILE A 206 14.26 12.70 13.75
CA ILE A 206 14.06 12.43 12.33
C ILE A 206 12.98 13.35 11.73
N LEU A 207 11.82 13.47 12.39
CA LEU A 207 10.72 14.33 11.94
C LEU A 207 11.13 15.80 11.95
N GLN A 208 11.87 16.25 12.97
CA GLN A 208 12.37 17.62 13.03
C GLN A 208 13.30 17.95 11.85
N VAL A 209 14.24 17.05 11.52
CA VAL A 209 15.13 17.22 10.36
C VAL A 209 14.30 17.21 9.06
N SER A 210 13.33 16.31 8.95
CA SER A 210 12.54 16.12 7.74
C SER A 210 11.59 17.29 7.47
N LEU A 211 11.00 17.88 8.52
CA LEU A 211 10.19 19.12 8.45
C LEU A 211 10.99 20.34 8.01
N ARG A 212 12.32 20.30 8.12
CA ARG A 212 13.24 21.34 7.68
C ARG A 212 13.96 20.99 6.37
N SER A 213 13.56 19.91 5.70
CA SER A 213 14.12 19.51 4.41
C SER A 213 13.95 20.62 3.37
N GLU A 214 14.90 20.77 2.46
CA GLU A 214 14.78 21.70 1.33
C GLU A 214 13.67 21.28 0.34
N THR A 215 13.29 20.00 0.37
CA THR A 215 12.30 19.41 -0.53
C THR A 215 10.91 19.40 0.10
N LEU A 216 9.94 20.02 -0.57
CA LEU A 216 8.59 20.20 0.00
C LEU A 216 7.91 18.85 0.23
N GLU A 217 8.09 17.87 -0.66
CA GLU A 217 7.50 16.54 -0.55
C GLU A 217 7.90 15.84 0.77
N VAL A 218 9.17 15.93 1.16
CA VAL A 218 9.68 15.37 2.42
C VAL A 218 9.09 16.11 3.62
N ARG A 219 9.00 17.45 3.54
CA ARG A 219 8.39 18.25 4.61
C ARG A 219 6.93 17.92 4.81
N THR A 220 6.15 17.81 3.73
CA THR A 220 4.73 17.49 3.79
C THR A 220 4.52 16.07 4.31
N ALA A 221 5.33 15.09 3.87
CA ALA A 221 5.29 13.74 4.43
C ALA A 221 5.65 13.72 5.93
N ALA A 222 6.63 14.52 6.36
CA ALA A 222 7.01 14.66 7.76
C ALA A 222 5.93 15.35 8.61
N LEU A 223 5.22 16.34 8.05
CA LEU A 223 4.07 16.98 8.69
C LEU A 223 2.98 15.94 8.93
N ARG A 224 2.61 15.16 7.91
CA ARG A 224 1.60 14.09 8.05
C ARG A 224 2.01 13.09 9.12
N ALA A 225 3.25 12.59 9.07
CA ALA A 225 3.76 11.66 10.08
C ALA A 225 3.73 12.26 11.49
N SER A 226 4.17 13.51 11.66
CA SER A 226 4.16 14.21 12.95
C SER A 226 2.75 14.34 13.50
N ALA A 227 1.80 14.74 12.66
CA ALA A 227 0.40 14.85 13.04
C ALA A 227 -0.20 13.48 13.41
N SER A 228 0.03 12.44 12.61
CA SER A 228 -0.44 11.08 12.93
C SER A 228 0.13 10.56 14.26
N PHE A 229 1.39 10.86 14.58
CA PHE A 229 1.97 10.54 15.89
C PHE A 229 1.32 11.33 17.02
N ILE A 230 1.10 12.64 16.85
CA ILE A 230 0.43 13.49 17.86
C ILE A 230 -0.98 12.96 18.17
N LEU A 231 -1.73 12.59 17.11
CA LEU A 231 -3.09 12.05 17.21
C LEU A 231 -3.13 10.65 17.83
N SER A 232 -2.09 9.85 17.63
CA SER A 232 -2.02 8.47 18.13
C SER A 232 -1.34 8.33 19.50
N ALA A 233 -0.60 9.35 19.93
CA ALA A 233 0.18 9.34 21.17
C ALA A 233 -0.69 9.61 22.41
N GLY A 234 -0.29 9.06 23.56
CA GLY A 234 -0.85 9.45 24.85
C GLY A 234 -0.33 10.81 25.32
N ASP A 235 -0.98 11.42 26.33
CA ASP A 235 -0.71 12.80 26.77
C ASP A 235 0.78 13.10 27.06
N LYS A 236 1.48 12.15 27.71
CA LYS A 236 2.90 12.31 28.03
C LYS A 236 3.78 12.34 26.79
N GLU A 237 3.50 11.49 25.82
CA GLU A 237 4.27 11.35 24.58
C GLU A 237 3.99 12.54 23.66
N ARG A 238 2.72 12.99 23.60
CA ARG A 238 2.28 14.16 22.83
C ARG A 238 3.06 15.42 23.18
N SER A 239 3.34 15.66 24.46
CA SER A 239 4.14 16.81 24.91
C SER A 239 5.54 16.86 24.28
N GLY A 240 6.13 15.70 23.95
CA GLY A 240 7.41 15.63 23.25
C GLY A 240 7.34 16.14 21.81
N PHE A 241 6.23 15.91 21.13
CA PHE A 241 6.02 16.30 19.73
C PHE A 241 5.51 17.74 19.54
N GLN A 242 4.98 18.40 20.59
CA GLN A 242 4.54 19.80 20.50
C GLN A 242 5.62 20.76 19.99
N SER A 243 6.89 20.47 20.27
CA SER A 243 8.03 21.24 19.77
C SER A 243 8.18 21.23 18.25
N LEU A 244 7.50 20.32 17.53
CA LEU A 244 7.48 20.25 16.07
C LEU A 244 6.44 21.16 15.42
N LEU A 245 5.44 21.65 16.17
CA LEU A 245 4.35 22.47 15.64
C LEU A 245 4.83 23.70 14.85
N PRO A 246 5.85 24.48 15.30
CA PRO A 246 6.37 25.60 14.52
C PRO A 246 6.93 25.18 13.16
N ASP A 247 7.67 24.05 13.12
CA ASP A 247 8.24 23.51 11.88
C ASP A 247 7.13 22.96 10.94
N MET A 248 6.05 22.40 11.51
CA MET A 248 4.85 22.01 10.76
C MET A 248 4.14 23.23 10.16
N LEU A 249 3.93 24.31 10.93
CA LEU A 249 3.30 25.54 10.44
C LEU A 249 4.12 26.21 9.33
N SER A 250 5.46 26.20 9.47
CA SER A 250 6.36 26.67 8.41
C SER A 250 6.21 25.85 7.11
N THR A 251 5.87 24.57 7.22
CA THR A 251 5.63 23.71 6.05
C THR A 251 4.38 24.14 5.29
N LEU A 252 3.29 24.42 6.01
CA LEU A 252 2.08 25.00 5.44
C LEU A 252 2.37 26.36 4.79
N GLU A 253 3.09 27.26 5.46
CA GLU A 253 3.47 28.56 4.91
C GLU A 253 4.23 28.41 3.58
N THR A 254 5.15 27.44 3.51
CA THR A 254 5.93 27.19 2.30
C THR A 254 5.09 26.62 1.17
N ALA A 255 4.14 25.71 1.47
CA ALA A 255 3.21 25.20 0.48
C ALA A 255 2.35 26.34 -0.13
N LEU A 256 1.82 27.22 0.73
CA LEU A 256 1.08 28.41 0.31
C LEU A 256 1.93 29.35 -0.55
N ASN A 257 3.16 29.64 -0.14
CA ASN A 257 4.08 30.50 -0.90
C ASN A 257 4.48 29.90 -2.26
N LYS A 258 4.54 28.57 -2.36
CA LYS A 258 4.78 27.85 -3.62
C LYS A 258 3.52 27.65 -4.47
N GLN A 259 2.36 28.13 -4.00
CA GLN A 259 1.05 27.92 -4.65
C GLN A 259 0.70 26.43 -4.84
N ASP A 260 1.21 25.56 -3.96
CA ASP A 260 0.85 24.15 -3.93
C ASP A 260 -0.41 23.98 -3.07
N GLU A 261 -1.57 24.20 -3.69
CA GLU A 261 -2.87 24.15 -3.02
C GLU A 261 -3.17 22.77 -2.43
N SER A 262 -2.73 21.69 -3.10
CA SER A 262 -2.94 20.32 -2.61
C SER A 262 -2.17 20.08 -1.32
N ALA A 263 -0.88 20.44 -1.27
CA ALA A 263 -0.09 20.28 -0.06
C ALA A 263 -0.58 21.18 1.08
N ALA A 264 -1.05 22.39 0.77
CA ALA A 264 -1.60 23.31 1.76
C ALA A 264 -2.93 22.80 2.34
N GLN A 265 -3.83 22.29 1.50
CA GLN A 265 -5.10 21.71 1.94
C GLN A 265 -4.85 20.51 2.88
N ASP A 266 -4.02 19.55 2.45
CA ASP A 266 -3.69 18.38 3.26
C ASP A 266 -3.11 18.79 4.63
N ALA A 267 -2.22 19.78 4.67
CA ALA A 267 -1.64 20.27 5.92
C ALA A 267 -2.70 20.91 6.84
N LEU A 268 -3.64 21.68 6.28
CA LEU A 268 -4.73 22.28 7.04
C LEU A 268 -5.67 21.22 7.62
N GLU A 269 -6.00 20.18 6.87
CA GLU A 269 -6.81 19.05 7.35
C GLU A 269 -6.16 18.40 8.59
N MET A 270 -4.85 18.12 8.54
CA MET A 270 -4.13 17.56 9.69
C MET A 270 -4.14 18.50 10.91
N PHE A 271 -4.05 19.82 10.71
CA PHE A 271 -4.12 20.78 11.81
C PHE A 271 -5.52 20.87 12.42
N ILE A 272 -6.57 20.75 11.60
CA ILE A 272 -7.95 20.69 12.08
C ILE A 272 -8.12 19.46 12.98
N GLU A 273 -7.67 18.28 12.52
CA GLU A 273 -7.74 17.05 13.33
C GLU A 273 -7.01 17.18 14.68
N ILE A 274 -5.81 17.79 14.69
CA ILE A 274 -5.07 18.04 15.93
C ILE A 274 -5.85 18.96 16.87
N ALA A 275 -6.40 20.06 16.34
CA ALA A 275 -7.16 21.04 17.13
C ALA A 275 -8.48 20.46 17.65
N GLU A 276 -9.12 19.54 16.92
CA GLU A 276 -10.32 18.85 17.41
C GLU A 276 -10.02 17.89 18.56
N MET A 277 -8.84 17.26 18.55
CA MET A 277 -8.40 16.34 19.61
C MET A 277 -7.98 17.08 20.89
N ASP A 278 -7.30 18.23 20.78
CA ASP A 278 -6.81 19.03 21.91
C ASP A 278 -7.08 20.54 21.64
N PRO A 279 -8.31 21.03 21.95
CA PRO A 279 -8.80 22.36 21.56
C PRO A 279 -8.12 23.57 22.22
#